data_AF-A0A4S8ZG64-F1
#
_entry.id   AF-A0A4S8ZG64-F1
#
_cell.length_a   1.000
_cell.length_b   1.000
_cell.length_c   1.000
_cell.angle_alpha   90.00
_cell.angle_beta   90.00
_cell.angle_gamma   90.00
#
_symmetry.space_group_name_H-M   'P 1'
#
loop_
_entity.id
_entity.type
_entity.pdbx_description
1 polymer ?
#
loop_
_entity_poly.entity_id
_entity_poly.type
_entity_poly.pdbx_seq_one_letter_code
_entity_poly.pdbx_strand_id
1 'polypeptide(L)'
;MASSDTSLFPPSLIPSSVSSSLPIGYTLRPLHRTDYKHGYLTCLSSLTWIGEISQSAFEQRFDWMKTKGKEWYYCIVIDDGEKIVGAATMILDRKLF
;
A
#
# COMPACT_ATOMS: atom_id res chain seq x y z
N MET A 1 15.74 12.70 12.70
CA MET A 1 14.86 13.47 11.80
C MET A 1 13.72 12.54 11.39
N ALA A 2 12.52 12.74 11.92
CA ALA A 2 11.39 11.86 11.64
C ALA A 2 10.92 12.11 10.19
N SER A 3 11.05 11.08 9.35
CA SER A 3 10.68 11.11 7.93
C SER A 3 9.22 11.52 7.78
N SER A 4 8.98 12.56 6.97
CA SER A 4 7.66 12.94 6.48
C SER A 4 6.91 11.69 6.01
N ASP A 5 5.81 11.39 6.68
CA ASP A 5 5.02 10.15 6.54
C ASP A 5 4.83 9.76 5.06
N THR A 6 5.50 8.70 4.61
CA THR A 6 5.43 8.16 3.24
C THR A 6 4.28 7.17 3.05
N SER A 7 3.57 6.85 4.13
CA SER A 7 2.52 5.83 4.19
C SER A 7 1.21 6.36 3.65
N LEU A 8 0.38 5.50 3.05
CA LEU A 8 -0.95 5.90 2.57
C LEU A 8 -1.89 6.29 3.72
N PHE A 9 -1.77 5.59 4.85
CA PHE A 9 -2.49 5.84 6.09
C PHE A 9 -1.61 5.50 7.30
N PRO A 10 -1.97 5.92 8.53
CA PRO A 10 -1.17 5.66 9.72
C PRO A 10 -0.96 4.15 9.97
N PRO A 11 0.29 3.66 10.07
CA PRO A 11 0.57 2.24 10.32
C PRO A 11 -0.07 1.69 11.59
N SER A 12 -0.36 2.54 12.57
CA SER A 12 -1.04 2.18 13.83
C SER A 12 -2.45 1.61 13.64
N LEU A 13 -3.06 1.76 12.45
CA LEU A 13 -4.35 1.13 12.13
C LEU A 13 -4.24 -0.36 11.83
N ILE A 14 -3.02 -0.88 11.59
CA ILE A 14 -2.77 -2.31 11.44
C ILE A 14 -2.46 -2.89 12.82
N PRO A 15 -3.25 -3.85 13.35
CA PRO A 15 -2.99 -4.45 14.64
C PRO A 15 -1.63 -5.15 14.67
N SER A 16 -0.83 -4.89 15.71
CA SER A 16 0.49 -5.50 15.88
C SER A 16 0.45 -7.04 15.99
N SER A 17 -0.68 -7.60 16.43
CA SER A 17 -0.89 -9.04 16.48
C SER A 17 -0.80 -9.71 15.10
N VAL A 18 -1.23 -9.00 14.05
CA VAL A 18 -1.16 -9.51 12.67
C VAL A 18 0.28 -9.44 12.17
N SER A 19 0.97 -8.32 12.38
CA SER A 19 2.39 -8.18 12.01
C SER A 19 3.27 -9.23 12.68
N SER A 20 3.01 -9.57 13.94
CA SER A 20 3.76 -10.59 14.69
C SER A 20 3.47 -12.03 14.26
N SER A 21 2.38 -12.27 13.53
CA SER A 21 2.03 -13.60 13.00
C SER A 21 2.75 -13.94 11.70
N LEU A 22 3.42 -12.98 11.08
CA LEU A 22 4.14 -13.19 9.83
C LEU A 22 5.46 -13.95 10.06
N PRO A 23 5.89 -14.75 9.07
CA PRO A 23 7.22 -15.34 9.10
C PRO A 23 8.32 -14.27 9.20
N ILE A 24 9.47 -14.65 9.77
CA ILE A 24 10.65 -13.79 9.88
C ILE A 24 11.04 -13.27 8.48
N GLY A 25 11.33 -11.98 8.38
CA GLY A 25 11.68 -11.30 7.13
C GLY A 25 10.50 -10.64 6.42
N TYR A 26 9.26 -11.01 6.77
CA TYR A 26 8.07 -10.43 6.17
C TYR A 26 7.51 -9.30 7.03
N THR A 27 7.06 -8.23 6.37
CA THR A 27 6.41 -7.10 7.04
C THR A 27 5.10 -6.75 6.36
N LEU A 28 4.04 -6.59 7.15
CA LEU A 28 2.75 -6.05 6.69
C LEU A 28 2.67 -4.59 7.08
N ARG A 29 2.47 -3.72 6.07
CA ARG A 29 2.44 -2.27 6.25
C ARG A 29 1.49 -1.59 5.25
N PRO A 30 1.13 -0.32 5.47
CA PRO A 30 0.43 0.46 4.46
C PRO A 30 1.28 0.59 3.18
N LEU A 31 0.61 0.76 2.04
CA LEU A 31 1.28 1.12 0.79
C LEU A 31 2.07 2.42 0.95
N HIS A 32 3.29 2.45 0.43
CA HIS A 32 4.13 3.64 0.39
C HIS A 32 4.22 4.21 -1.02
N ARG A 33 4.45 5.52 -1.10
CA ARG A 33 4.65 6.23 -2.38
C ARG A 33 5.84 5.70 -3.19
N THR A 34 6.81 5.10 -2.53
CA THR A 34 8.04 4.56 -3.15
C THR A 34 7.90 3.10 -3.60
N ASP A 35 6.80 2.42 -3.27
CA ASP A 35 6.62 0.98 -3.57
C ASP A 35 6.48 0.66 -5.05
N TYR A 36 6.34 1.67 -5.91
CA TYR A 36 6.56 1.51 -7.35
C TYR A 36 7.90 0.84 -7.64
N LYS A 37 8.96 1.29 -6.97
CA LYS A 37 10.33 0.77 -7.14
C LYS A 37 10.55 -0.57 -6.44
N HIS A 38 9.69 -0.92 -5.48
CA HIS A 38 9.72 -2.19 -4.77
C HIS A 38 8.82 -3.25 -5.44
N GLY A 39 8.41 -3.05 -6.69
CA GLY A 39 7.70 -4.08 -7.46
C GLY A 39 6.21 -4.20 -7.16
N TYR A 40 5.57 -3.17 -6.60
CA TYR A 40 4.12 -3.20 -6.30
C TYR A 40 3.26 -3.54 -7.52
N LEU A 41 3.54 -2.93 -8.68
CA LEU A 41 2.78 -3.22 -9.91
C LEU A 41 3.05 -4.65 -10.41
N THR A 42 4.28 -5.13 -10.31
CA THR A 42 4.65 -6.52 -10.64
C THR A 42 3.91 -7.51 -9.73
N CYS A 43 3.70 -7.18 -8.46
CA CYS A 43 2.88 -8.00 -7.57
C CYS A 43 1.43 -8.07 -8.07
N LEU A 44 0.84 -6.93 -8.46
CA LEU A 44 -0.55 -6.87 -8.96
C LEU A 44 -0.75 -7.56 -10.32
N SER A 45 0.29 -7.64 -11.17
CA SER A 45 0.17 -8.30 -12.47
C SER A 45 -0.10 -9.81 -12.37
N SER A 46 0.13 -10.43 -11.21
CA SER A 46 -0.24 -11.82 -10.95
C SER A 46 -1.75 -12.04 -10.84
N LEU A 47 -2.52 -10.99 -10.49
CA LEU A 47 -3.96 -11.06 -10.32
C LEU A 47 -4.73 -10.70 -11.60
N THR A 48 -4.25 -9.68 -12.32
CA THR A 48 -4.90 -9.19 -13.54
C THR A 48 -3.93 -8.44 -14.44
N TRP A 49 -4.32 -8.21 -15.70
CA TRP A 49 -3.59 -7.34 -16.60
C TRP A 49 -3.62 -5.89 -16.08
N ILE A 50 -2.44 -5.31 -15.86
CA ILE A 50 -2.27 -3.95 -15.34
C ILE A 50 -1.93 -2.91 -16.43
N GLY A 51 -1.44 -3.35 -17.60
CA GLY A 51 -0.88 -2.46 -18.61
C GLY A 51 0.44 -1.80 -18.20
N GLU A 52 0.85 -0.78 -18.95
CA GLU A 52 2.04 0.01 -18.64
C GLU A 52 1.66 1.25 -17.82
N ILE A 53 2.07 1.26 -16.55
CA ILE A 53 1.87 2.40 -15.65
C ILE A 53 3.24 2.99 -15.32
N SER A 54 3.43 4.27 -15.65
CA SER A 54 4.65 5.00 -15.31
C SER A 54 4.74 5.27 -13.81
N GLN A 55 5.97 5.51 -13.31
CA GLN A 55 6.19 5.89 -11.91
C GLN A 55 5.39 7.16 -11.56
N SER A 56 5.36 8.15 -12.45
CA SER A 56 4.63 9.40 -12.23
C SER A 56 3.12 9.19 -12.12
N ALA A 57 2.54 8.29 -12.92
CA ALA A 57 1.12 7.96 -12.85
C ALA A 57 0.77 7.24 -11.54
N PHE A 58 1.60 6.28 -11.12
CA PHE A 58 1.45 5.63 -9.82
C PHE A 58 1.51 6.64 -8.67
N GLU A 59 2.52 7.50 -8.69
CA GLU A 59 2.72 8.52 -7.66
C GLU A 59 1.57 9.51 -7.60
N GLN A 60 1.07 9.98 -8.76
CA GLN A 60 -0.10 10.84 -8.82
C GLN A 60 -1.34 10.16 -8.25
N ARG A 61 -1.54 8.87 -8.55
CA ARG A 61 -2.65 8.09 -7.99
C ARG A 61 -2.49 7.91 -6.49
N PHE A 62 -1.29 7.63 -6.02
CA PHE A 62 -0.97 7.55 -4.59
C PHE A 62 -1.29 8.86 -3.87
N ASP A 63 -0.82 9.99 -4.40
CA ASP A 63 -1.03 11.31 -3.82
C ASP A 63 -2.52 11.66 -3.78
N TRP A 64 -3.29 11.28 -4.81
CA TRP A 64 -4.74 11.40 -4.82
C TRP A 64 -5.40 10.54 -3.74
N MET A 65 -5.02 9.26 -3.60
CA MET A 65 -5.57 8.38 -2.56
C MET A 65 -5.25 8.90 -1.15
N LYS A 66 -4.04 9.42 -0.93
CA LYS A 66 -3.60 9.95 0.36
C LYS A 66 -4.32 11.24 0.75
N THR A 67 -4.70 12.08 -0.22
CA THR A 67 -5.30 13.39 0.02
C THR A 67 -6.82 13.37 -0.14
N LYS A 68 -7.30 13.09 -1.36
CA LYS A 68 -8.73 13.11 -1.73
C LYS A 68 -9.43 11.82 -1.36
N GLY A 69 -8.73 10.69 -1.43
CA GLY A 69 -9.23 9.37 -1.03
C GLY A 69 -8.98 9.03 0.45
N LYS A 70 -8.55 10.01 1.27
CA LYS A 70 -8.26 9.80 2.68
C LYS A 70 -9.51 9.25 3.37
N GLU A 71 -9.33 8.26 4.23
CA GLU A 71 -10.41 7.52 4.93
C GLU A 71 -11.30 6.65 4.03
N TRP A 72 -11.06 6.61 2.72
CA TRP A 72 -11.77 5.71 1.81
C TRP A 72 -10.87 4.56 1.36
N TYR A 73 -9.59 4.82 1.13
CA TYR A 73 -8.65 3.82 0.61
C TYR A 73 -7.66 3.35 1.67
N TYR A 74 -7.64 2.04 1.91
CA TYR A 74 -6.70 1.36 2.79
C TYR A 74 -5.99 0.27 1.98
N CYS A 75 -4.90 0.64 1.32
CA CYS A 75 -4.04 -0.28 0.60
C CYS A 75 -2.92 -0.75 1.53
N ILE A 76 -2.80 -2.07 1.69
CA ILE A 76 -1.74 -2.73 2.44
C ILE A 76 -0.87 -3.55 1.52
N VAL A 77 0.38 -3.75 1.93
CA VAL A 77 1.34 -4.58 1.24
C VAL A 77 2.05 -5.51 2.21
N ILE A 78 2.44 -6.68 1.72
CA ILE A 78 3.40 -7.57 2.36
C ILE A 78 4.73 -7.42 1.62
N ASP A 79 5.76 -7.06 2.36
CA ASP A 79 7.13 -6.85 1.89
C ASP A 79 8.04 -7.92 2.51
N ASP A 80 8.81 -8.61 1.67
CA ASP A 80 9.75 -9.68 2.08
C ASP A 80 11.16 -9.17 2.42
N GLY A 81 11.37 -7.84 2.38
CA GLY A 81 12.65 -7.17 2.58
C GLY A 81 13.35 -6.77 1.28
N GLU A 82 12.95 -7.33 0.14
CA GLU A 82 13.46 -6.97 -1.19
C GLU A 82 12.38 -6.35 -2.07
N LYS A 83 11.15 -6.88 -2.01
CA LYS A 83 10.04 -6.47 -2.88
C LYS A 83 8.68 -6.72 -2.24
N ILE A 84 7.67 -6.11 -2.84
CA ILE A 84 6.28 -6.39 -2.52
C ILE A 84 5.88 -7.75 -3.10
N VAL A 85 5.39 -8.63 -2.25
CA VAL A 85 4.96 -10.00 -2.57
C VAL A 85 3.48 -10.26 -2.33
N GLY A 86 2.79 -9.33 -1.67
CA GLY A 86 1.35 -9.35 -1.50
C GLY A 86 0.78 -7.95 -1.44
N ALA A 87 -0.42 -7.76 -1.96
CA ALA A 87 -1.15 -6.50 -1.90
C ALA A 87 -2.63 -6.76 -1.67
N ALA A 88 -3.27 -5.90 -0.87
CA ALA A 88 -4.71 -5.90 -0.70
C ALA A 88 -5.22 -4.47 -0.50
N THR A 89 -6.46 -4.25 -0.92
CA THR A 89 -7.11 -2.94 -0.79
C THR A 89 -8.47 -3.12 -0.14
N MET A 90 -8.69 -2.42 0.97
CA MET A 90 -10.02 -2.22 1.53
C MET A 90 -10.49 -0.82 1.16
N ILE A 91 -11.71 -0.74 0.61
CA ILE A 91 -12.36 0.53 0.28
C ILE A 91 -13.56 0.71 1.21
N LEU A 92 -13.57 1.80 1.98
CA LEU A 92 -14.70 2.16 2.81
C LEU A 92 -15.68 3.00 1.98
N ASP A 93 -16.77 2.37 1.59
CA ASP A 93 -17.91 3.04 0.96
C ASP A 93 -18.89 3.51 2.04
N ARG A 94 -18.89 4.82 2.32
CA ARG A 94 -19.86 5.41 3.25
C ARG A 94 -21.18 5.62 2.52
N LYS A 95 -22.13 4.70 2.72
CA LYS A 95 -23.49 4.84 2.19
C LYS A 95 -24.25 5.90 2.99
N LEU A 96 -24.80 6.90 2.29
CA LEU A 96 -25.77 7.91 2.75
C LEU A 96 -25.55 8.45 4.17
N PHE A 97 -24.55 9.34 4.33
CA PHE A 97 -24.49 10.40 5.36
C PHE A 97 -23.66 11.56 4.80
#